data_AF-A0A1U7I1H9-F1
#
_entry.id   AF-A0A1U7I1H9-F1
#
_cell.length_a   1.000
_cell.length_b   1.000
_cell.length_c   1.000
_cell.angle_alpha   90.00
_cell.angle_beta   90.00
_cell.angle_gamma   90.00
#
_symmetry.space_group_name_H-M   'P 1'
#
loop_
_entity.id
_entity.type
_entity.pdbx_description
1 polymer ?
#
loop_
_entity_poly.entity_id
_entity_poly.type
_entity_poly.pdbx_seq_one_letter_code
_entity_poly.pdbx_strand_id
1 'polypeptide(L)'
;MTTTPLEFLINAPEEVNPALFMCRKLQRLELVGELDSATMKQMIKAIELAVAQGTDDVKAVEQTKERLFNSRSVAGAVPVGF
;
A
#
# COMPACT_ATOMS: atom_id res chain seq x y z
N MET A 1 -8.58 3.84 22.95
CA MET A 1 -7.22 4.24 22.53
C MET A 1 -7.05 3.78 21.11
N THR A 2 -6.80 4.69 20.17
CA THR A 2 -6.54 4.37 18.77
C THR A 2 -5.09 3.92 18.66
N THR A 3 -4.87 2.62 18.49
CA THR A 3 -3.53 2.06 18.23
C THR A 3 -3.06 2.56 16.88
N THR A 4 -1.90 3.20 16.83
CA THR A 4 -1.31 3.59 15.55
C THR A 4 -0.84 2.34 14.79
N PRO A 5 -0.78 2.35 13.45
CA PRO A 5 -0.25 1.23 12.68
C PRO A 5 1.16 0.80 13.12
N LEU A 6 1.99 1.76 13.55
CA LEU A 6 3.33 1.49 14.06
C LEU A 6 3.29 0.77 15.42
N GLU A 7 2.46 1.23 16.36
CA GLU A 7 2.29 0.54 17.65
C GLU A 7 1.72 -0.88 17.48
N PHE A 8 0.84 -1.08 16.50
CA PHE A 8 0.34 -2.41 16.17
C PHE A 8 1.48 -3.31 15.68
N LEU A 9 2.34 -2.82 14.79
CA LEU A 9 3.50 -3.56 14.29
C LEU A 9 4.53 -3.84 15.39
N ILE A 10 4.75 -2.92 16.34
CA ILE A 10 5.70 -3.11 17.44
C ILE A 10 5.23 -4.23 18.38
N ASN A 11 3.92 -4.32 18.62
CA ASN A 11 3.34 -5.29 19.56
C ASN A 11 2.86 -6.59 18.88
N ALA A 12 2.93 -6.67 17.55
CA ALA A 12 2.47 -7.83 16.81
C ALA A 12 3.39 -9.05 17.07
N PRO A 13 2.81 -10.24 17.32
CA PRO A 13 3.57 -11.48 17.39
C PRO A 13 4.41 -11.68 16.12
N GLU A 14 5.56 -12.32 16.27
CA GLU A 14 6.50 -12.48 15.17
C GLU A 14 5.91 -13.29 14.00
N GLU A 15 4.95 -14.19 14.25
CA GLU A 15 4.26 -14.94 13.19
C GLU A 15 3.39 -14.07 12.27
N VAL A 16 2.91 -12.94 12.78
CA VAL A 16 1.99 -12.04 12.05
C VAL A 16 2.61 -10.68 11.78
N ASN A 17 3.81 -10.40 12.30
CA ASN A 17 4.53 -9.16 12.06
C ASN A 17 5.22 -9.22 10.69
N PRO A 18 4.69 -8.52 9.67
CA PRO A 18 5.24 -8.57 8.33
C PRO A 18 6.67 -8.04 8.26
N ALA A 19 7.07 -7.11 9.15
CA ALA A 19 8.43 -6.58 9.19
C ALA A 19 9.43 -7.66 9.62
N LEU A 20 9.13 -8.41 10.67
CA LEU A 20 9.99 -9.48 11.17
C LEU A 20 10.09 -10.65 10.17
N PHE A 21 8.96 -11.02 9.56
CA PHE A 21 8.95 -12.01 8.49
C PHE A 21 9.85 -11.60 7.31
N MET A 22 9.75 -10.35 6.88
CA MET A 22 10.57 -9.81 5.79
C MET A 22 12.06 -9.76 6.18
N CYS A 23 12.41 -9.34 7.39
CA CYS A 23 13.79 -9.37 7.88
C CYS A 23 14.38 -10.78 7.83
N ARG A 24 13.65 -11.79 8.30
CA ARG A 24 14.09 -13.20 8.24
C ARG A 24 14.25 -13.69 6.80
N LYS A 25 13.35 -13.27 5.89
CA LYS A 25 13.44 -13.60 4.47
C LYS A 25 14.68 -12.99 3.82
N LEU A 26 14.96 -11.71 4.10
CA LEU A 26 16.15 -11.02 3.58
C LEU A 26 17.45 -11.66 4.09
N GLN A 27 17.53 -12.00 5.38
CA GLN A 27 18.67 -12.73 5.95
C GLN A 27 18.91 -14.06 5.24
N ARG A 28 17.86 -14.82 4.92
CA ARG A 28 18.01 -16.07 4.15
C ARG A 28 18.56 -15.83 2.75
N LEU A 29 18.07 -14.82 2.05
CA LEU A 29 18.54 -14.49 0.70
C LEU A 29 20.01 -14.04 0.70
N GLU A 30 20.42 -13.29 1.72
CA GLU A 30 21.82 -12.90 1.94
C GLU A 30 22.71 -14.14 2.18
N LEU A 31 22.28 -15.07 3.04
CA LEU A 31 23.02 -16.31 3.33
C LEU A 31 23.18 -17.23 2.11
N VAL A 32 22.23 -17.22 1.18
CA VAL A 32 22.27 -18.02 -0.06
C VAL A 32 23.03 -17.29 -1.19
N GLY A 33 23.45 -16.04 -0.96
CA GLY A 33 24.20 -15.23 -1.94
C GLY A 33 23.33 -14.62 -3.04
N GLU A 34 22.00 -14.66 -2.89
CA GLU A 34 21.04 -14.06 -3.83
C GLU A 34 20.80 -12.57 -3.54
N LEU A 35 21.29 -12.07 -2.40
CA LEU A 35 21.14 -10.68 -1.98
C LEU A 35 22.53 -10.07 -1.74
N ASP A 36 22.95 -9.16 -2.62
CA ASP A 36 24.12 -8.32 -2.42
C ASP A 36 23.73 -6.86 -2.14
N SER A 37 24.71 -6.03 -1.78
CA SER A 37 24.45 -4.61 -1.45
C SER A 37 23.84 -3.84 -2.63
N ALA A 38 24.18 -4.18 -3.88
CA ALA A 38 23.66 -3.52 -5.07
C ALA A 38 22.16 -3.85 -5.28
N THR A 39 21.81 -5.14 -5.17
CA THR A 39 20.45 -5.65 -5.31
C THR A 39 19.56 -5.13 -4.19
N MET A 40 20.08 -5.06 -2.96
CA MET A 40 19.35 -4.49 -1.82
C MET A 40 19.01 -3.01 -2.04
N LYS A 41 19.95 -2.21 -2.57
CA LYS A 41 19.69 -0.79 -2.92
C LYS A 41 18.64 -0.65 -4.02
N GLN A 42 18.64 -1.53 -5.02
CA GLN A 42 17.62 -1.53 -6.07
C GLN A 42 16.24 -1.88 -5.51
N MET A 43 16.17 -2.87 -4.61
CA MET A 43 14.92 -3.23 -3.93
C MET A 43 14.36 -2.07 -3.11
N ILE A 44 15.20 -1.35 -2.35
CA ILE A 44 14.76 -0.18 -1.58
C ILE A 44 14.14 0.87 -2.51
N LYS A 45 14.81 1.20 -3.63
CA LYS A 45 14.29 2.16 -4.60
C LYS A 45 12.96 1.72 -5.21
N ALA A 46 12.81 0.43 -5.51
CA ALA A 46 11.56 -0.12 -6.03
C ALA A 46 10.42 -0.05 -5.01
N ILE A 47 10.72 -0.31 -3.72
CA ILE A 47 9.75 -0.18 -2.63
C ILE A 47 9.31 1.27 -2.46
N GLU A 48 10.25 2.22 -2.42
CA GLU A 48 9.93 3.65 -2.31
C GLU A 48 9.04 4.13 -3.48
N LEU A 49 9.35 3.69 -4.70
CA LEU A 49 8.54 4.01 -5.87
C LEU A 49 7.14 3.41 -5.77
N ALA A 50 7.01 2.15 -5.35
CA ALA A 50 5.71 1.50 -5.17
C ALA A 50 4.86 2.17 -4.09
N VAL A 51 5.49 2.61 -2.98
CA VAL A 51 4.80 3.36 -1.92
C VAL A 51 4.33 4.72 -2.42
N ALA A 52 5.17 5.43 -3.17
CA ALA A 52 4.79 6.71 -3.77
C ALA A 52 3.60 6.55 -4.72
N GLN A 53 3.68 5.58 -5.64
CA GLN A 53 2.59 5.28 -6.58
C GLN A 53 1.29 4.92 -5.86
N GLY A 54 1.35 4.01 -4.88
CA GLY A 54 0.17 3.63 -4.11
C GLY A 54 -0.44 4.80 -3.34
N THR A 55 0.40 5.72 -2.83
CA THR A 55 -0.08 6.93 -2.16
C THR A 55 -0.83 7.85 -3.13
N ASP A 56 -0.32 8.02 -4.35
CA ASP A 56 -0.96 8.83 -5.37
C ASP A 56 -2.26 8.19 -5.87
N ASP A 57 -2.30 6.87 -6.02
CA ASP A 57 -3.51 6.13 -6.38
C ASP A 57 -4.60 6.29 -5.32
N VAL A 58 -4.25 6.17 -4.03
CA VAL A 58 -5.19 6.40 -2.91
C VAL A 58 -5.74 7.83 -2.93
N LYS A 59 -4.88 8.84 -3.17
CA LYS A 59 -5.33 10.23 -3.32
C LYS A 59 -6.29 10.40 -4.50
N ALA A 60 -6.00 9.77 -5.65
CA ALA A 60 -6.85 9.85 -6.83
C ALA A 60 -8.24 9.23 -6.56
N VAL A 61 -8.29 8.11 -5.84
CA VAL A 61 -9.55 7.47 -5.43
C VAL A 61 -10.36 8.37 -4.49
N GLU A 62 -9.74 8.93 -3.45
CA GLU A 62 -10.44 9.81 -2.51
C GLU A 62 -10.93 11.10 -3.21
N GLN A 63 -10.13 11.71 -4.09
CA GLN A 63 -10.57 12.86 -4.89
C GLN A 63 -11.76 12.51 -5.80
N THR A 64 -11.74 11.33 -6.43
CA THR A 64 -12.83 10.89 -7.30
C THR A 64 -14.10 10.64 -6.49
N LYS A 65 -13.98 10.01 -5.32
CA LYS A 65 -15.07 9.80 -4.38
C LYS A 65 -15.69 11.12 -3.92
N GLU A 66 -14.88 12.12 -3.54
CA GLU A 66 -15.37 13.46 -3.19
C GLU A 66 -16.10 14.14 -4.35
N ARG A 67 -15.56 14.03 -5.58
CA ARG A 67 -16.23 14.57 -6.78
C ARG A 67 -17.57 13.91 -7.04
N LEU A 68 -17.67 12.59 -6.87
CA LEU A 68 -18.95 11.87 -7.01
C LEU A 68 -19.96 12.33 -5.96
N PHE A 69 -19.56 12.44 -4.70
CA PHE A 69 -20.43 12.93 -3.63
C PHE A 69 -20.92 14.36 -3.86
N ASN A 70 -20.08 15.22 -4.40
CA ASN A 70 -20.41 16.62 -4.70
C ASN A 70 -21.06 16.82 -6.08
N SER A 71 -21.14 15.78 -6.91
CA SER A 71 -21.82 15.86 -8.20
C SER A 71 -23.32 16.02 -7.98
N ARG A 72 -23.94 16.96 -8.70
CA ARG A 72 -25.40 17.06 -8.70
C ARG A 72 -25.97 15.79 -9.30
N SER A 73 -26.89 15.15 -8.58
CA SER A 73 -27.72 14.07 -9.15
C SER A 73 -28.46 14.64 -10.34
N VAL A 74 -28.02 14.28 -11.54
CA VAL A 74 -28.79 14.53 -12.76
C VAL A 74 -29.76 13.38 -12.83
N ALA A 75 -31.07 13.67 -12.79
CA ALA A 75 -32.09 12.67 -13.03
C ALA A 75 -31.73 11.96 -14.34
N GLY A 76 -31.42 10.67 -14.24
CA GLY A 76 -31.10 9.87 -15.41
C GLY A 76 -32.26 10.00 -16.38
N ALA A 77 -31.98 10.42 -17.61
CA ALA A 77 -32.91 10.26 -18.70
C ALA A 77 -33.05 8.76 -18.96
N VAL A 78 -33.81 8.07 -18.10
CA VAL A 78 -34.40 6.79 -18.46
C VAL A 78 -35.28 7.12 -19.67
N PRO A 79 -34.99 6.61 -20.87
CA PRO A 79 -35.86 6.85 -22.01
C PRO A 79 -37.20 6.20 -21.69
N VAL A 80 -38.17 7.01 -21.28
CA VAL A 80 -39.55 6.54 -21.07
C VAL A 80 -40.22 6.68 -22.43
N GLY A 81 -40.28 5.59 -23.19
CA GLY A 81 -41.00 5.54 -24.45
C GLY A 81 -40.39 4.58 -25.46
N PHE A 82 -40.93 3.36 -25.50
CA PHE A 82 -41.11 2.59 -26.73
C PHE A 82 -42.60 2.60 -27.05
#